data_AF-X0XV46-F1
#
_entry.id   AF-X0XV46-F1
#
_cell.length_a   1.000
_cell.length_b   1.000
_cell.length_c   1.000
_cell.angle_alpha   90.00
_cell.angle_beta   90.00
_cell.angle_gamma   90.00
#
_symmetry.space_group_name_H-M   'P 1'
#
loop_
_entity.id
_entity.type
_entity.pdbx_description
1 polymer ?
#
loop_
_entity_poly.entity_id
_entity_poly.type
_entity_poly.pdbx_seq_one_letter_code
_entity_poly.pdbx_strand_id
1 'polypeptide(L)'
;GGEAIADRMLIIEEGSELVVNGGFVGAGSELVVEVGSSVVVNDGTLEADFLLVDGSSTLATSGDVGANAFEVDGGTVTVNDGGEVFAIEEIVIVSGGTVTVEDGGLVETDGILILEDDGLLTIEGGGDVIVSGNDDGTSVLVLEGSTLAVESGGYLEAAEDILVEDSTLEVAGEIGAGNNIYIDDEGSLVVDGGYVETWDGNIEAYNDSDITVTNGGELIVDNRIYIEE
;
A
#
# COMPACT_ATOMS: atom_id res chain seq x y z
N GLY A 1 21.30 8.22 18.61
CA GLY A 1 20.95 9.08 17.48
C GLY A 1 22.21 9.67 16.89
N GLY A 2 22.68 9.05 15.81
CA GLY A 2 23.58 9.70 14.84
C GLY A 2 22.75 10.13 13.63
N GLU A 3 23.34 10.93 12.77
CA GLU A 3 22.75 11.41 11.52
C GLU A 3 23.72 11.06 10.38
N ALA A 4 23.23 10.41 9.33
CA ALA A 4 24.01 10.10 8.14
C ALA A 4 23.23 10.55 6.90
N ILE A 5 23.76 11.52 6.18
CA ILE A 5 23.11 12.08 4.99
C ILE A 5 24.00 11.87 3.78
N ALA A 6 23.45 11.26 2.74
CA ALA A 6 24.00 11.31 1.40
C ALA A 6 23.37 12.51 0.66
N ASP A 7 24.19 13.46 0.20
CA ASP A 7 23.71 14.69 -0.45
C ASP A 7 22.89 14.46 -1.74
N ARG A 8 22.96 13.26 -2.33
CA ARG A 8 22.25 12.92 -3.57
C ARG A 8 21.67 11.51 -3.52
N MET A 9 22.53 10.51 -3.62
CA MET A 9 22.09 9.13 -3.76
C MET A 9 22.74 8.26 -2.69
N LEU A 10 21.94 7.41 -2.07
CA LEU A 10 22.39 6.32 -1.21
C LEU A 10 22.01 5.00 -1.87
N ILE A 11 23.01 4.17 -2.18
CA ILE A 11 22.78 2.83 -2.72
C ILE A 11 23.19 1.83 -1.66
N ILE A 12 22.29 0.91 -1.34
CA ILE A 12 22.61 -0.27 -0.55
C ILE A 12 22.96 -1.37 -1.54
N GLU A 13 24.26 -1.54 -1.76
CA GLU A 13 24.81 -2.44 -2.79
C GLU A 13 24.45 -3.91 -2.52
N GLU A 14 24.25 -4.68 -3.60
CA GLU A 14 23.92 -6.12 -3.57
C GLU A 14 24.55 -6.90 -2.40
N GLY A 15 23.70 -7.53 -1.58
CA GLY A 15 24.10 -8.37 -0.46
C GLY A 15 24.57 -7.60 0.78
N SER A 16 24.40 -6.27 0.79
CA SER A 16 24.68 -5.42 1.95
C SER A 16 23.48 -5.31 2.87
N GLU A 17 23.75 -4.90 4.11
CA GLU A 17 22.74 -4.59 5.11
C GLU A 17 22.95 -3.16 5.64
N LEU A 18 21.89 -2.35 5.61
CA LEU A 18 21.81 -1.10 6.36
C LEU A 18 20.91 -1.30 7.58
N VAL A 19 21.40 -0.90 8.75
CA VAL A 19 20.59 -0.89 9.98
C VAL A 19 20.54 0.51 10.56
N VAL A 20 19.34 1.07 10.67
CA VAL A 20 19.06 2.37 11.28
C VAL A 20 18.51 2.12 12.69
N ASN A 21 19.38 2.16 13.71
CA ASN A 21 18.99 1.96 15.12
C ASN A 21 18.80 3.31 15.82
N GLY A 22 17.60 3.89 15.67
CA GLY A 22 17.32 5.26 16.04
C GLY A 22 18.17 6.29 15.27
N GLY A 23 17.83 7.57 15.40
CA GLY A 23 18.50 8.62 14.63
C GLY A 23 18.02 8.66 13.19
N PHE A 24 18.82 9.25 12.31
CA PHE A 24 18.38 9.62 10.95
C PHE A 24 19.37 9.16 9.89
N VAL A 25 18.85 8.53 8.84
CA VAL A 25 19.58 8.28 7.59
C VAL A 25 18.79 8.90 6.44
N GLY A 26 19.44 9.74 5.65
CA GLY A 26 18.79 10.46 4.56
C GLY A 26 19.54 10.37 3.24
N ALA A 27 18.81 10.38 2.13
CA ALA A 27 19.33 10.61 0.79
C ALA A 27 18.64 11.84 0.17
N GLY A 28 19.40 12.81 -0.32
CA GLY A 28 18.82 14.05 -0.84
C GLY A 28 18.07 13.93 -2.18
N SER A 29 18.11 12.77 -2.84
CA SER A 29 17.42 12.51 -4.10
C SER A 29 16.91 11.09 -4.18
N GLU A 30 17.77 10.09 -3.99
CA GLU A 30 17.37 8.71 -4.24
C GLU A 30 18.03 7.76 -3.25
N LEU A 31 17.23 6.85 -2.70
CA LEU A 31 17.71 5.69 -1.98
C LEU A 31 17.31 4.43 -2.74
N VAL A 32 18.29 3.63 -3.16
CA VAL A 32 18.05 2.35 -3.81
C VAL A 32 18.53 1.23 -2.90
N VAL A 33 17.63 0.29 -2.62
CA VAL A 33 17.97 -1.00 -2.02
C VAL A 33 18.13 -2.00 -3.16
N GLU A 34 19.36 -2.29 -3.55
CA GLU A 34 19.61 -3.19 -4.68
C GLU A 34 19.28 -4.64 -4.32
N VAL A 35 18.96 -5.42 -5.35
CA VAL A 35 18.65 -6.86 -5.28
C VAL A 35 19.50 -7.62 -4.26
N GLY A 36 18.82 -8.37 -3.39
CA GLY A 36 19.48 -9.23 -2.39
C GLY A 36 20.07 -8.49 -1.19
N SER A 37 19.89 -7.17 -1.11
CA SER A 37 20.26 -6.36 0.05
C SER A 37 19.11 -6.25 1.05
N SER A 38 19.43 -5.78 2.26
CA SER A 38 18.42 -5.54 3.31
C SER A 38 18.60 -4.19 3.99
N VAL A 39 17.48 -3.56 4.31
CA VAL A 39 17.41 -2.37 5.17
C VAL A 39 16.52 -2.69 6.36
N VAL A 40 16.99 -2.36 7.55
CA VAL A 40 16.23 -2.49 8.80
C VAL A 40 16.21 -1.16 9.52
N VAL A 41 15.03 -0.62 9.78
CA VAL A 41 14.83 0.62 10.52
C VAL A 41 14.20 0.29 11.87
N ASN A 42 14.96 0.44 12.95
CA ASN A 42 14.51 0.18 14.33
C ASN A 42 14.41 1.50 15.08
N ASP A 43 13.20 2.01 15.28
CA ASP A 43 12.89 3.27 15.99
C ASP A 43 13.63 4.51 15.44
N GLY A 44 14.14 4.44 14.21
CA GLY A 44 14.86 5.52 13.53
C GLY A 44 14.07 6.05 12.35
N THR A 45 14.68 6.98 11.61
CA THR A 45 14.08 7.58 10.42
C THR A 45 14.98 7.31 9.21
N LEU A 46 14.37 6.82 8.14
CA LEU A 46 14.96 6.71 6.81
C LEU A 46 14.20 7.64 5.87
N GLU A 47 14.88 8.58 5.22
CA GLU A 47 14.22 9.55 4.34
C GLU A 47 14.92 9.68 2.99
N ALA A 48 14.14 9.75 1.91
CA ALA A 48 14.66 10.08 0.59
C ALA A 48 13.63 10.93 -0.19
N ASP A 49 14.02 11.50 -1.32
CA ASP A 49 13.03 12.09 -2.24
C ASP A 49 12.33 10.96 -3.02
N PHE A 50 13.11 10.02 -3.57
CA PHE A 50 12.63 8.75 -4.11
C PHE A 50 13.27 7.57 -3.35
N LEU A 51 12.47 6.57 -2.99
CA LEU A 51 12.95 5.34 -2.34
C LEU A 51 12.49 4.13 -3.15
N LEU A 52 13.45 3.32 -3.59
CA LEU A 52 13.21 2.09 -4.36
C LEU A 52 13.70 0.86 -3.60
N VAL A 53 12.82 -0.13 -3.45
CA VAL A 53 13.13 -1.49 -2.97
C VAL A 53 13.06 -2.44 -4.17
N ASP A 54 14.23 -2.76 -4.75
CA ASP A 54 14.34 -3.44 -6.05
C ASP A 54 14.62 -4.95 -5.93
N GLY A 55 13.97 -5.72 -6.81
CA GLY A 55 14.07 -7.17 -6.97
C GLY A 55 14.01 -7.90 -5.63
N SER A 56 14.83 -8.93 -5.41
CA SER A 56 14.75 -9.70 -4.16
C SER A 56 15.34 -9.00 -2.92
N SER A 57 15.32 -7.67 -2.85
CA SER A 57 15.74 -6.89 -1.69
C SER A 57 14.63 -6.76 -0.64
N THR A 58 15.01 -6.34 0.58
CA THR A 58 14.08 -6.25 1.71
C THR A 58 14.22 -4.93 2.46
N LEU A 59 13.09 -4.37 2.88
CA LEU A 59 13.01 -3.27 3.84
C LEU A 59 12.07 -3.68 4.98
N ALA A 60 12.56 -3.69 6.21
CA ALA A 60 11.73 -3.89 7.40
C ALA A 60 11.82 -2.66 8.30
N THR A 61 10.69 -2.13 8.74
CA THR A 61 10.67 -0.95 9.62
C THR A 61 9.81 -1.16 10.84
N SER A 62 10.29 -0.72 12.00
CA SER A 62 9.56 -0.42 13.23
C SER A 62 9.77 1.06 13.62
N GLY A 63 10.23 1.89 12.68
CA GLY A 63 10.38 3.33 12.78
C GLY A 63 9.85 4.01 11.52
N ASP A 64 10.32 5.21 11.22
CA ASP A 64 9.77 6.05 10.17
C ASP A 64 10.54 5.85 8.85
N VAL A 65 9.82 5.60 7.75
CA VAL A 65 10.35 5.61 6.39
C VAL A 65 9.54 6.64 5.59
N GLY A 66 10.19 7.73 5.17
CA GLY A 66 9.56 8.81 4.43
C GLY A 66 10.12 8.97 3.03
N ALA A 67 9.25 9.18 2.04
CA ALA A 67 9.67 9.62 0.70
C ALA A 67 8.68 10.62 0.08
N ASN A 68 9.08 11.31 -0.99
CA ASN A 68 8.07 11.92 -1.87
C ASN A 68 7.40 10.82 -2.69
N ALA A 69 8.18 9.90 -3.27
CA ALA A 69 7.67 8.72 -3.95
C ALA A 69 8.39 7.45 -3.46
N PHE A 70 7.61 6.39 -3.23
CA PHE A 70 8.10 5.11 -2.70
C PHE A 70 7.68 3.96 -3.62
N GLU A 71 8.66 3.20 -4.12
CA GLU A 71 8.43 2.12 -5.07
C GLU A 71 8.99 0.79 -4.56
N VAL A 72 8.18 -0.27 -4.73
CA VAL A 72 8.55 -1.66 -4.43
C VAL A 72 8.45 -2.46 -5.73
N ASP A 73 9.57 -2.54 -6.46
CA ASP A 73 9.67 -3.23 -7.76
C ASP A 73 10.27 -4.62 -7.54
N GLY A 74 9.42 -5.63 -7.39
CA GLY A 74 9.83 -7.01 -7.06
C GLY A 74 10.38 -7.21 -5.63
N GLY A 75 10.52 -6.11 -4.87
CA GLY A 75 10.96 -6.02 -3.47
C GLY A 75 10.04 -6.63 -2.43
N THR A 76 10.50 -6.69 -1.19
CA THR A 76 9.65 -6.96 -0.02
C THR A 76 9.79 -5.87 1.02
N VAL A 77 8.65 -5.32 1.45
CA VAL A 77 8.55 -4.35 2.54
C VAL A 77 7.68 -4.93 3.66
N THR A 78 8.16 -4.82 4.90
CA THR A 78 7.38 -5.17 6.10
C THR A 78 7.35 -3.98 7.04
N VAL A 79 6.14 -3.49 7.31
CA VAL A 79 5.88 -2.43 8.30
C VAL A 79 5.41 -3.11 9.58
N ASN A 80 6.29 -3.15 10.57
CA ASN A 80 6.07 -3.83 11.85
C ASN A 80 5.38 -2.87 12.84
N ASP A 81 4.99 -3.38 14.00
CA ASP A 81 4.47 -2.59 15.13
C ASP A 81 5.32 -1.32 15.41
N GLY A 82 4.65 -0.16 15.37
CA GLY A 82 5.26 1.16 15.58
C GLY A 82 6.05 1.69 14.39
N GLY A 83 6.11 0.95 13.27
CA GLY A 83 6.67 1.42 12.02
C GLY A 83 5.66 2.21 11.19
N GLU A 84 6.16 3.21 10.48
CA GLU A 84 5.40 4.06 9.57
C GLU A 84 6.13 4.15 8.23
N VAL A 85 5.42 3.92 7.14
CA VAL A 85 5.86 4.27 5.79
C VAL A 85 4.96 5.38 5.29
N PHE A 86 5.55 6.52 4.93
CA PHE A 86 4.82 7.67 4.44
C PHE A 86 5.36 8.14 3.08
N ALA A 87 4.46 8.36 2.12
CA ALA A 87 4.78 9.01 0.85
C ALA A 87 3.92 10.25 0.61
N ILE A 88 4.49 11.27 -0.02
CA ILE A 88 3.75 12.51 -0.31
C ILE A 88 2.99 12.39 -1.63
N GLU A 89 3.61 11.85 -2.66
CA GLU A 89 3.07 11.83 -4.02
C GLU A 89 2.50 10.46 -4.39
N GLU A 90 3.25 9.39 -4.14
CA GLU A 90 2.80 8.04 -4.50
C GLU A 90 3.52 6.91 -3.76
N ILE A 91 2.79 5.81 -3.60
CA ILE A 91 3.32 4.49 -3.27
C ILE A 91 2.99 3.56 -4.43
N VAL A 92 3.99 2.86 -4.97
CA VAL A 92 3.83 1.99 -6.14
C VAL A 92 4.40 0.60 -5.82
N ILE A 93 3.62 -0.45 -6.01
CA ILE A 93 4.01 -1.85 -5.75
C ILE A 93 3.84 -2.64 -7.04
N VAL A 94 4.96 -3.07 -7.63
CA VAL A 94 4.99 -3.56 -9.02
C VAL A 94 5.89 -4.77 -9.21
N SER A 95 5.77 -5.43 -10.35
CA SER A 95 6.62 -6.57 -10.77
C SER A 95 6.70 -7.69 -9.73
N GLY A 96 5.59 -8.01 -9.06
CA GLY A 96 5.57 -8.99 -7.96
C GLY A 96 6.15 -8.46 -6.64
N GLY A 97 6.29 -7.14 -6.49
CA GLY A 97 6.63 -6.48 -5.25
C GLY A 97 5.61 -6.80 -4.15
N THR A 98 6.08 -6.85 -2.91
CA THR A 98 5.28 -7.29 -1.77
C THR A 98 5.38 -6.30 -0.63
N VAL A 99 4.24 -5.89 -0.09
CA VAL A 99 4.15 -5.06 1.11
C VAL A 99 3.24 -5.75 2.12
N THR A 100 3.74 -5.88 3.35
CA THR A 100 2.95 -6.38 4.49
C THR A 100 2.93 -5.34 5.58
N VAL A 101 1.72 -4.98 6.02
CA VAL A 101 1.48 -4.08 7.15
C VAL A 101 1.00 -4.95 8.31
N GLU A 102 1.88 -5.16 9.28
CA GLU A 102 1.60 -5.98 10.46
C GLU A 102 0.79 -5.18 11.51
N ASP A 103 0.36 -5.86 12.57
CA ASP A 103 -0.30 -5.26 13.73
C ASP A 103 0.48 -4.05 14.27
N GLY A 104 -0.16 -2.87 14.30
CA GLY A 104 0.44 -1.61 14.75
C GLY A 104 1.34 -0.92 13.73
N GLY A 105 1.47 -1.46 12.51
CA GLY A 105 2.14 -0.80 11.40
C GLY A 105 1.20 0.16 10.64
N LEU A 106 1.77 1.23 10.09
CA LEU A 106 1.04 2.22 9.30
C LEU A 106 1.71 2.43 7.93
N VAL A 107 0.92 2.36 6.86
CA VAL A 107 1.31 2.90 5.56
C VAL A 107 0.37 4.04 5.21
N GLU A 108 0.92 5.21 4.93
CA GLU A 108 0.13 6.39 4.56
C GLU A 108 0.68 7.03 3.29
N THR A 109 -0.20 7.51 2.42
CA THR A 109 0.17 8.39 1.33
C THR A 109 -0.80 9.55 1.21
N ASP A 110 -0.25 10.75 1.04
CA ASP A 110 -1.01 11.96 0.70
C ASP A 110 -1.42 11.96 -0.78
N GLY A 111 -0.89 11.06 -1.59
CA GLY A 111 -1.18 10.96 -3.01
C GLY A 111 -1.85 9.64 -3.37
N ILE A 112 -1.30 8.94 -4.36
CA ILE A 112 -1.89 7.71 -4.92
C ILE A 112 -1.18 6.44 -4.39
N LEU A 113 -1.94 5.36 -4.20
CA LEU A 113 -1.41 4.01 -4.00
C LEU A 113 -1.74 3.16 -5.24
N ILE A 114 -0.71 2.64 -5.90
CA ILE A 114 -0.82 1.84 -7.11
C ILE A 114 -0.24 0.45 -6.85
N LEU A 115 -1.01 -0.58 -7.20
CA LEU A 115 -0.54 -1.96 -7.28
C LEU A 115 -0.74 -2.45 -8.69
N GLU A 116 0.34 -2.80 -9.38
CA GLU A 116 0.30 -3.32 -10.73
C GLU A 116 1.23 -4.52 -10.94
N ASP A 117 1.13 -5.21 -12.08
CA ASP A 117 2.08 -6.23 -12.52
C ASP A 117 2.41 -7.28 -11.43
N ASP A 118 1.37 -8.00 -10.94
CA ASP A 118 1.45 -8.99 -9.86
C ASP A 118 1.84 -8.43 -8.47
N GLY A 119 1.79 -7.10 -8.28
CA GLY A 119 2.00 -6.46 -6.98
C GLY A 119 1.06 -6.98 -5.88
N LEU A 120 1.56 -7.08 -4.66
CA LEU A 120 0.81 -7.62 -3.51
C LEU A 120 0.91 -6.70 -2.29
N LEU A 121 -0.24 -6.26 -1.78
CA LEU A 121 -0.37 -5.64 -0.47
C LEU A 121 -1.19 -6.54 0.46
N THR A 122 -0.68 -6.79 1.66
CA THR A 122 -1.41 -7.47 2.73
C THR A 122 -1.45 -6.58 3.96
N ILE A 123 -2.65 -6.33 4.46
CA ILE A 123 -2.90 -5.59 5.70
C ILE A 123 -3.37 -6.60 6.74
N GLU A 124 -2.50 -6.92 7.69
CA GLU A 124 -2.81 -7.88 8.75
C GLU A 124 -3.72 -7.25 9.82
N GLY A 125 -4.22 -8.08 10.73
CA GLY A 125 -5.04 -7.62 11.85
C GLY A 125 -4.33 -6.56 12.70
N GLY A 126 -4.87 -5.35 12.75
CA GLY A 126 -4.32 -4.20 13.47
C GLY A 126 -3.33 -3.35 12.68
N GLY A 127 -3.04 -3.72 11.43
CA GLY A 127 -2.32 -2.86 10.49
C GLY A 127 -3.27 -1.86 9.81
N ASP A 128 -2.76 -0.67 9.53
CA ASP A 128 -3.53 0.42 8.93
C ASP A 128 -2.89 0.89 7.61
N VAL A 129 -3.71 1.07 6.58
CA VAL A 129 -3.32 1.75 5.34
C VAL A 129 -4.27 2.92 5.07
N ILE A 130 -3.70 4.11 4.89
CA ILE A 130 -4.48 5.33 4.65
C ILE A 130 -4.00 5.96 3.35
N VAL A 131 -4.93 6.16 2.44
CA VAL A 131 -4.70 6.77 1.14
C VAL A 131 -5.53 8.05 1.09
N SER A 132 -4.93 9.14 1.58
CA SER A 132 -5.60 10.42 1.83
C SER A 132 -5.92 11.18 0.54
N GLY A 133 -5.17 10.89 -0.53
CA GLY A 133 -5.37 11.45 -1.85
C GLY A 133 -4.99 12.91 -2.01
N ASN A 134 -4.65 13.24 -3.25
CA ASN A 134 -4.32 14.60 -3.62
C ASN A 134 -5.61 15.43 -3.71
N ASP A 135 -5.55 16.70 -3.30
CA ASP A 135 -6.63 17.71 -3.41
C ASP A 135 -7.19 17.92 -4.86
N ASP A 136 -6.75 17.13 -5.84
CA ASP A 136 -7.11 17.23 -7.25
C ASP A 136 -8.25 16.30 -7.71
N GLY A 137 -8.71 15.38 -6.85
CA GLY A 137 -9.88 14.52 -7.10
C GLY A 137 -9.64 13.39 -8.09
N THR A 138 -8.40 12.89 -8.17
CA THR A 138 -8.04 11.67 -8.91
C THR A 138 -8.30 10.40 -8.09
N SER A 139 -8.49 9.25 -8.75
CA SER A 139 -8.56 7.94 -8.08
C SER A 139 -7.34 7.75 -7.19
N VAL A 140 -7.55 7.22 -5.99
CA VAL A 140 -6.52 7.28 -4.95
C VAL A 140 -5.92 5.91 -4.70
N LEU A 141 -6.69 4.85 -4.90
CA LEU A 141 -6.19 3.47 -4.92
C LEU A 141 -6.48 2.81 -6.24
N VAL A 142 -5.44 2.32 -6.91
CA VAL A 142 -5.53 1.64 -8.21
C VAL A 142 -4.91 0.25 -8.12
N LEU A 143 -5.67 -0.77 -8.48
CA LEU A 143 -5.23 -2.15 -8.61
C LEU A 143 -5.35 -2.57 -10.08
N GLU A 144 -4.23 -2.88 -10.75
CA GLU A 144 -4.18 -3.30 -12.14
C GLU A 144 -3.37 -4.61 -12.31
N GLY A 145 -4.03 -5.76 -12.51
CA GLY A 145 -3.31 -7.04 -12.58
C GLY A 145 -2.65 -7.44 -11.25
N SER A 146 -3.24 -7.08 -10.11
CA SER A 146 -2.62 -7.19 -8.78
C SER A 146 -3.54 -7.78 -7.70
N THR A 147 -3.04 -7.89 -6.47
CA THR A 147 -3.81 -8.39 -5.33
C THR A 147 -3.65 -7.51 -4.11
N LEU A 148 -4.77 -7.13 -3.49
CA LEU A 148 -4.81 -6.48 -2.19
C LEU A 148 -5.67 -7.31 -1.24
N ALA A 149 -5.10 -7.66 -0.08
CA ALA A 149 -5.81 -8.39 0.97
C ALA A 149 -5.86 -7.56 2.26
N VAL A 150 -7.07 -7.30 2.75
CA VAL A 150 -7.32 -6.74 4.08
C VAL A 150 -7.79 -7.86 4.98
N GLU A 151 -6.89 -8.37 5.82
CA GLU A 151 -7.19 -9.48 6.72
C GLU A 151 -8.08 -9.04 7.89
N SER A 152 -8.58 -10.02 8.64
CA SER A 152 -9.48 -9.75 9.76
C SER A 152 -8.83 -8.83 10.81
N GLY A 153 -9.44 -7.65 10.99
CA GLY A 153 -8.96 -6.61 11.89
C GLY A 153 -7.99 -5.61 11.27
N GLY A 154 -7.57 -5.81 10.02
CA GLY A 154 -6.83 -4.81 9.24
C GLY A 154 -7.77 -3.73 8.71
N TYR A 155 -7.22 -2.55 8.44
CA TYR A 155 -7.97 -1.38 8.01
C TYR A 155 -7.34 -0.73 6.78
N LEU A 156 -8.18 -0.38 5.81
CA LEU A 156 -7.82 0.42 4.65
C LEU A 156 -8.82 1.56 4.50
N GLU A 157 -8.32 2.78 4.34
CA GLU A 157 -9.12 3.93 3.94
C GLU A 157 -8.57 4.53 2.65
N ALA A 158 -9.42 4.69 1.64
CA ALA A 158 -9.15 5.51 0.48
C ALA A 158 -10.09 6.72 0.50
N ALA A 159 -9.53 7.92 0.52
CA ALA A 159 -10.31 9.15 0.69
C ALA A 159 -11.23 9.46 -0.49
N GLU A 160 -10.97 8.94 -1.69
CA GLU A 160 -11.83 9.11 -2.86
C GLU A 160 -12.21 7.75 -3.46
N ASP A 161 -11.78 7.45 -4.69
CA ASP A 161 -12.15 6.22 -5.41
C ASP A 161 -11.13 5.10 -5.23
N ILE A 162 -11.64 3.86 -5.20
CA ILE A 162 -10.88 2.62 -5.37
C ILE A 162 -11.20 2.05 -6.75
N LEU A 163 -10.16 1.72 -7.52
CA LEU A 163 -10.26 1.09 -8.83
C LEU A 163 -9.65 -0.31 -8.79
N VAL A 164 -10.41 -1.30 -9.24
CA VAL A 164 -10.02 -2.72 -9.26
C VAL A 164 -10.16 -3.23 -10.70
N GLU A 165 -9.06 -3.25 -11.44
CA GLU A 165 -8.98 -3.68 -12.84
C GLU A 165 -8.10 -4.94 -12.95
N ASP A 166 -8.63 -6.03 -13.53
CA ASP A 166 -7.91 -7.33 -13.65
C ASP A 166 -7.27 -7.79 -12.32
N SER A 167 -7.88 -7.41 -11.20
CA SER A 167 -7.29 -7.49 -9.86
C SER A 167 -8.21 -8.13 -8.86
N THR A 168 -7.66 -8.63 -7.75
CA THR A 168 -8.46 -9.13 -6.63
C THR A 168 -8.29 -8.24 -5.40
N LEU A 169 -9.42 -7.75 -4.90
CA LEU A 169 -9.55 -7.07 -3.62
C LEU A 169 -10.25 -8.00 -2.61
N GLU A 170 -9.49 -8.56 -1.67
CA GLU A 170 -10.00 -9.47 -0.64
C GLU A 170 -10.20 -8.74 0.70
N VAL A 171 -11.37 -8.90 1.31
CA VAL A 171 -11.78 -8.13 2.49
C VAL A 171 -12.33 -9.04 3.57
N ALA A 172 -11.50 -9.34 4.56
CA ALA A 172 -11.87 -9.92 5.84
C ALA A 172 -11.82 -8.90 7.00
N GLY A 173 -11.13 -7.77 6.79
CA GLY A 173 -11.07 -6.61 7.68
C GLY A 173 -12.07 -5.52 7.27
N GLU A 174 -11.63 -4.27 7.29
CA GLU A 174 -12.45 -3.09 6.99
C GLU A 174 -11.85 -2.26 5.85
N ILE A 175 -12.69 -1.88 4.89
CA ILE A 175 -12.36 -0.92 3.83
C ILE A 175 -13.38 0.22 3.86
N GLY A 176 -12.87 1.45 3.86
CA GLY A 176 -13.65 2.67 3.58
C GLY A 176 -13.19 3.31 2.27
N ALA A 177 -14.14 3.65 1.41
CA ALA A 177 -13.93 4.51 0.25
C ALA A 177 -14.75 5.79 0.39
N GLY A 178 -14.13 6.95 0.20
CA GLY A 178 -14.85 8.23 0.24
C GLY A 178 -15.92 8.31 -0.84
N ASN A 179 -15.56 7.92 -2.06
CA ASN A 179 -16.44 7.96 -3.20
C ASN A 179 -16.80 6.54 -3.63
N ASN A 180 -16.28 6.09 -4.77
CA ASN A 180 -16.74 4.88 -5.43
C ASN A 180 -15.72 3.75 -5.32
N ILE A 181 -16.24 2.53 -5.44
CA ILE A 181 -15.44 1.36 -5.75
C ILE A 181 -15.84 0.92 -7.15
N TYR A 182 -14.90 1.04 -8.09
CA TYR A 182 -15.04 0.59 -9.47
C TYR A 182 -14.33 -0.74 -9.64
N ILE A 183 -15.04 -1.71 -10.20
CA ILE A 183 -14.52 -3.05 -10.49
C ILE A 183 -14.73 -3.27 -11.98
N ASP A 184 -13.65 -3.45 -12.71
CA ASP A 184 -13.68 -3.55 -14.16
C ASP A 184 -12.70 -4.61 -14.67
N ASP A 185 -12.83 -4.97 -15.95
CA ASP A 185 -11.92 -5.84 -16.70
C ASP A 185 -11.50 -7.11 -15.93
N GLU A 186 -12.47 -7.98 -15.62
CA GLU A 186 -12.26 -9.22 -14.83
C GLU A 186 -11.84 -9.01 -13.36
N GLY A 187 -11.91 -7.76 -12.86
CA GLY A 187 -11.68 -7.41 -11.47
C GLY A 187 -12.67 -8.09 -10.51
N SER A 188 -12.23 -8.28 -9.26
CA SER A 188 -13.00 -8.99 -8.24
C SER A 188 -12.92 -8.32 -6.88
N LEU A 189 -14.09 -8.06 -6.29
CA LEU A 189 -14.23 -7.71 -4.88
C LEU A 189 -14.78 -8.92 -4.11
N VAL A 190 -13.99 -9.43 -3.17
CA VAL A 190 -14.35 -10.56 -2.31
C VAL A 190 -14.43 -10.10 -0.86
N VAL A 191 -15.65 -10.01 -0.32
CA VAL A 191 -15.88 -9.68 1.09
C VAL A 191 -16.20 -10.95 1.87
N ASP A 192 -15.22 -11.43 2.64
CA ASP A 192 -15.32 -12.66 3.43
C ASP A 192 -15.29 -12.37 4.93
N GLY A 193 -16.47 -12.12 5.50
CA GLY A 193 -16.62 -11.76 6.93
C GLY A 193 -16.17 -10.34 7.29
N GLY A 194 -15.56 -9.61 6.35
CA GLY A 194 -15.17 -8.21 6.49
C GLY A 194 -16.29 -7.21 6.18
N TYR A 195 -15.90 -5.95 6.10
CA TYR A 195 -16.78 -4.81 5.93
C TYR A 195 -16.23 -3.87 4.85
N VAL A 196 -17.10 -3.44 3.94
CA VAL A 196 -16.78 -2.42 2.92
C VAL A 196 -17.83 -1.33 2.98
N GLU A 197 -17.40 -0.08 3.08
CA GLU A 197 -18.26 1.11 3.06
C GLU A 197 -17.86 2.11 1.98
N THR A 198 -18.87 2.71 1.33
CA THR A 198 -18.71 3.93 0.56
C THR A 198 -19.47 5.08 1.22
N TRP A 199 -18.82 6.21 1.49
CA TRP A 199 -19.46 7.32 2.22
C TRP A 199 -20.30 8.24 1.32
N ASP A 200 -19.82 8.56 0.12
CA ASP A 200 -20.49 9.48 -0.81
C ASP A 200 -20.67 8.88 -2.23
N GLY A 201 -20.30 7.62 -2.45
CA GLY A 201 -20.34 7.00 -3.78
C GLY A 201 -21.00 5.62 -3.86
N ASN A 202 -20.61 4.90 -4.90
CA ASN A 202 -21.25 3.68 -5.37
C ASN A 202 -20.27 2.50 -5.35
N ILE A 203 -20.79 1.29 -5.47
CA ILE A 203 -19.99 0.15 -5.94
C ILE A 203 -20.48 -0.20 -7.34
N GLU A 204 -19.61 -0.15 -8.33
CA GLU A 204 -19.95 -0.39 -9.74
C GLU A 204 -19.04 -1.47 -10.33
N ALA A 205 -19.64 -2.54 -10.87
CA ALA A 205 -18.94 -3.65 -11.51
C ALA A 205 -19.31 -3.76 -13.00
N TYR A 206 -18.29 -3.91 -13.85
CA TYR A 206 -18.37 -3.92 -15.31
C TYR A 206 -17.51 -5.04 -15.93
N ASN A 207 -17.66 -5.31 -17.23
CA ASN A 207 -16.79 -6.15 -18.06
C ASN A 207 -16.29 -7.45 -17.36
N ASP A 208 -17.22 -8.39 -17.14
CA ASP A 208 -16.93 -9.70 -16.54
C ASP A 208 -16.36 -9.65 -15.09
N SER A 209 -16.54 -8.53 -14.39
CA SER A 209 -16.16 -8.38 -12.98
C SER A 209 -17.11 -9.08 -12.01
N ASP A 210 -16.57 -9.44 -10.84
CA ASP A 210 -17.29 -10.17 -9.80
C ASP A 210 -17.33 -9.40 -8.46
N ILE A 211 -18.49 -9.47 -7.80
CA ILE A 211 -18.64 -9.10 -6.38
C ILE A 211 -19.14 -10.31 -5.61
N THR A 212 -18.33 -10.80 -4.67
CA THR A 212 -18.66 -11.95 -3.82
C THR A 212 -18.71 -11.54 -2.36
N VAL A 213 -19.83 -11.81 -1.68
CA VAL A 213 -19.98 -11.56 -0.24
C VAL A 213 -20.31 -12.85 0.48
N THR A 214 -19.47 -13.27 1.43
CA THR A 214 -19.59 -14.53 2.15
C THR A 214 -19.28 -14.39 3.65
N ASN A 215 -19.53 -15.46 4.41
CA ASN A 215 -19.32 -15.60 5.87
C ASN A 215 -19.76 -14.41 6.75
N GLY A 216 -20.80 -13.70 6.33
CA GLY A 216 -21.35 -12.57 7.07
C GLY A 216 -20.71 -11.23 6.75
N GLY A 217 -19.93 -11.15 5.66
CA GLY A 217 -19.41 -9.89 5.14
C GLY A 217 -20.53 -8.91 4.78
N GLU A 218 -20.20 -7.62 4.84
CA GLU A 218 -21.17 -6.53 4.70
C GLU A 218 -20.68 -5.50 3.67
N LEU A 219 -21.61 -5.04 2.82
CA LEU A 219 -21.44 -3.89 1.93
C LEU A 219 -22.40 -2.80 2.38
N ILE A 220 -21.87 -1.65 2.79
CA ILE A 220 -22.66 -0.44 3.09
C ILE A 220 -22.37 0.59 2.02
N VAL A 221 -23.38 0.91 1.22
CA VAL A 221 -23.22 1.79 0.07
C VAL A 221 -24.22 2.93 0.20
N ASP A 222 -23.73 4.17 0.23
CA ASP A 222 -24.60 5.35 0.41
C ASP A 222 -25.59 5.50 -0.77
N ASN A 223 -25.10 5.33 -2.00
CA ASN A 223 -25.90 5.56 -3.20
C ASN A 223 -26.50 4.28 -3.80
N ARG A 224 -25.71 3.51 -4.57
CA ARG A 224 -26.18 2.28 -5.23
C ARG A 224 -25.05 1.29 -5.49
N ILE A 225 -25.44 0.02 -5.60
CA ILE A 225 -24.63 -1.03 -6.21
C ILE A 225 -25.13 -1.23 -7.65
N TYR A 226 -24.23 -1.15 -8.62
CA TYR A 226 -24.51 -1.37 -10.04
C TYR A 226 -23.63 -2.51 -10.57
N ILE A 227 -24.23 -3.45 -11.31
CA ILE A 227 -23.53 -4.58 -11.93
C ILE A 227 -24.03 -4.64 -13.38
N GLU A 228 -23.12 -4.50 -14.34
CA GLU A 228 -23.40 -4.66 -15.76
C GLU A 228 -22.97 -6.05 -16.23
N GLU A 229 -23.90 -6.78 -16.84
CA GLU A 229 -23.67 -8.09 -17.49
C GLU A 229 -23.21 -7.92 -18.95
#